data_AF-A0A821ID04-F1
#
_entry.id   AF-A0A821ID04-F1
#
_cell.length_a   1.000
_cell.length_b   1.000
_cell.length_c   1.000
_cell.angle_alpha   90.00
_cell.angle_beta   90.00
_cell.angle_gamma   90.00
#
_symmetry.space_group_name_H-M   'P 1'
#
loop_
_entity.id
_entity.type
_entity.pdbx_description
1 polymer ?
#
loop_
_entity_poly.entity_id
_entity_poly.type
_entity_poly.pdbx_seq_one_letter_code
_entity_poly.pdbx_strand_id
1 'polypeptide(L)' 'FDGKAGMAVMLDDPTITTELIKLVQELKTQGLPSYARPCFIRLTKHIELTG' A
#
# COMPACT_ATOMS: atom_id res chain seq x y z
N PHE A 1 -17.48 1.96 13.95
CA PHE A 1 -16.15 2.48 13.58
C PHE A 1 -15.45 1.40 12.75
N ASP A 2 -15.53 1.50 11.42
CA ASP A 2 -14.80 0.60 10.52
C ASP A 2 -13.31 0.88 10.66
N GLY A 3 -12.55 -0.06 11.23
CA GLY A 3 -11.11 0.05 11.39
C GLY A 3 -10.43 0.06 10.04
N LYS A 4 -10.18 1.26 9.49
CA LYS A 4 -9.42 1.40 8.25
C LYS A 4 -7.94 1.11 8.52
N ALA A 5 -7.30 0.32 7.66
CA ALA A 5 -5.86 0.24 7.61
C ALA A 5 -5.31 1.67 7.39
N GLY A 6 -4.67 2.22 8.42
CA GLY A 6 -4.22 3.62 8.38
C GLY A 6 -3.15 3.84 7.32
N MET A 7 -2.27 2.87 7.11
CA MET A 7 -1.09 3.01 6.25
C MET A 7 -0.61 1.66 5.73
N ALA A 8 -0.18 1.63 4.47
CA ALA A 8 0.62 0.55 3.89
C ALA A 8 2.05 1.03 3.64
N VAL A 9 3.03 0.14 3.78
CA VAL A 9 4.44 0.42 3.47
C VAL A 9 4.85 -0.41 2.27
N MET A 10 5.54 0.21 1.33
CA MET A 10 6.09 -0.45 0.14
C MET A 10 7.57 -0.14 0.04
N LEU A 11 8.37 -1.15 -0.32
CA LEU A 11 9.78 -0.99 -0.59
C LEU A 11 9.97 -0.27 -1.92
N ASP A 12 10.77 0.80 -1.89
CA ASP A 12 11.24 1.52 -3.08
C ASP A 12 12.42 0.74 -3.69
N ASP A 13 12.09 -0.38 -4.32
CA ASP A 13 13.05 -1.25 -5.00
C ASP A 13 13.28 -0.72 -6.44
N PRO A 14 14.51 -0.35 -6.81
CA PRO A 14 14.82 0.17 -8.14
C PRO A 14 14.60 -0.86 -9.27
N THR A 15 14.45 -2.14 -8.95
CA THR A 15 14.12 -3.21 -9.90
C THR A 15 12.61 -3.33 -10.14
N ILE A 16 11.78 -2.72 -9.27
CA ILE A 16 10.32 -2.74 -9.37
C ILE A 16 9.84 -1.39 -9.90
N THR A 17 9.49 -1.34 -11.17
CA THR A 17 8.77 -0.21 -11.76
C THR A 17 7.28 -0.32 -11.45
N THR A 18 6.83 0.37 -10.40
CA THR A 18 5.39 0.48 -10.10
C THR A 18 4.85 1.79 -10.63
N GLU A 19 3.94 1.71 -11.60
CA GLU A 19 3.16 2.88 -12.02
C GLU A 19 2.11 3.20 -10.94
N LEU A 20 2.27 4.35 -10.28
CA LEU A 20 1.40 4.78 -9.18
C LEU A 20 -0.09 4.77 -9.56
N ILE A 21 -0.41 5.13 -10.81
CA ILE A 21 -1.79 5.17 -11.31
C ILE A 21 -2.37 3.74 -11.37
N LYS A 22 -1.58 2.78 -11.87
CA LYS A 22 -2.00 1.38 -11.96
C LYS A 22 -2.20 0.76 -10.59
N LEU A 23 -1.29 1.02 -9.64
CA LEU A 23 -1.42 0.58 -8.25
C LEU A 23 -2.71 1.09 -7.60
N VAL A 24 -3.04 2.37 -7.79
CA VAL A 24 -4.27 2.97 -7.26
C VAL A 24 -5.52 2.34 -7.89
N GLN A 25 -5.48 2.02 -9.19
CA GLN A 25 -6.57 1.32 -9.85
C GLN A 25 -6.74 -0.09 -9.29
N GLU A 26 -5.67 -0.86 -9.15
CA GLU A 26 -5.69 -2.22 -8.60
C GLU A 26 -6.22 -2.25 -7.17
N LEU A 27 -5.78 -1.34 -6.29
CA LEU A 27 -6.29 -1.25 -4.92
C LEU A 27 -7.79 -0.94 -4.84
N LYS A 28 -8.35 -0.28 -5.86
CA LYS A 28 -9.79 0.02 -5.95
C LYS A 28 -10.58 -1.15 -6.55
N THR A 29 -10.00 -1.89 -7.49
CA THR A 29 -10.71 -2.89 -8.31
C THR A 29 -10.55 -4.32 -7.81
N GLN A 30 -9.50 -4.66 -7.04
CA GLN A 30 -9.24 -6.03 -6.58
C GLN A 30 -10.16 -6.52 -5.45
N GLY A 31 -11.34 -5.94 -5.28
CA GLY A 31 -12.32 -6.43 -4.29
C GLY A 31 -11.89 -6.25 -2.83
N LEU A 32 -10.85 -5.45 -2.56
CA LEU A 32 -10.44 -5.11 -1.20
C LEU A 32 -11.58 -4.42 -0.46
N PRO A 33 -12.00 -4.94 0.71
CA PRO A 33 -12.99 -4.28 1.55
C PRO A 33 -12.56 -2.86 1.89
N SER A 34 -13.51 -1.95 2.05
CA SER A 34 -13.24 -0.52 2.29
C SER A 34 -12.37 -0.27 3.53
N TYR A 35 -12.46 -1.13 4.54
CA TYR A 35 -11.63 -1.07 5.75
C TYR A 35 -10.19 -1.57 5.53
N ALA A 36 -9.96 -2.45 4.56
CA ALA A 36 -8.62 -2.97 4.26
C ALA A 36 -7.83 -2.06 3.31
N ARG A 37 -8.50 -1.06 2.71
CA ARG A 37 -7.85 -0.10 1.81
C ARG A 37 -6.98 0.87 2.61
N PRO A 38 -5.67 0.94 2.35
CA PRO A 38 -4.80 1.89 3.03
C PRO A 38 -5.19 3.32 2.66
N CYS A 39 -5.27 4.20 3.65
CA CYS A 39 -5.46 5.63 3.41
C CYS A 39 -4.20 6.29 2.83
N PHE A 40 -3.02 5.76 3.19
CA PHE A 40 -1.72 6.28 2.78
C PHE A 40 -0.77 5.12 2.43
N ILE A 41 0.08 5.34 1.43
CA ILE A 41 1.17 4.41 1.08
C ILE A 41 2.49 5.13 1.33
N ARG A 42 3.35 4.56 2.17
CA ARG A 42 4.70 5.06 2.43
C ARG A 42 5.71 4.25 1.64
N LEU A 43 6.46 4.91 0.78
CA LEU A 43 7.62 4.34 0.10
C LEU A 43 8.84 4.46 1.01
N THR A 44 9.58 3.37 1.19
CA THR A 44 10.79 3.34 2.03
C THR A 44 11.85 2.46 1.40
N LYS A 45 13.12 2.75 1.64
CA LYS A 45 14.24 1.90 1.20
C LYS A 45 14.48 0.71 2.12
N HIS A 46 13.93 0.77 3.33
CA HIS A 46 14.12 -0.24 4.35
C HIS A 46 12.85 -0.38 5.19
N ILE A 47 12.45 -1.62 5.48
CA ILE A 47 11.38 -1.93 6.44
C ILE A 47 12.04 -2.62 7.62
N GLU A 48 12.05 -1.95 8.77
CA GLU A 48 12.46 -2.59 10.03
C GLU A 48 11.28 -3.42 10.54
N LEU A 49 11.38 -4.73 10.39
CA LEU A 49 10.47 -5.68 11.01
C LEU A 49 10.90 -5.89 12.46
N THR A 50 10.35 -5.12 13.39
CA THR A 50 10.42 -5.46 14.81
C THR A 50 9.33 -6.49 15.10
N GLY A 51 9.74 -7.74 15.28
CA GLY A 51 8.89 -8.85 15.76
C GLY A 51 8.89 -8.94 17.28
#